data_AF-A0A0C3C6N1-F1
#
_entry.id   AF-A0A0C3C6N1-F1
#
_cell.length_a   1.000
_cell.length_b   1.000
_cell.length_c   1.000
_cell.angle_alpha   90.00
_cell.angle_beta   90.00
_cell.angle_gamma   90.00
#
_symmetry.space_group_name_H-M   'P 1'
#
loop_
_entity.id
_entity.type
_entity.pdbx_description
1 polymer ?
#
loop_
_entity_poly.entity_id
_entity_poly.type
_entity_poly.pdbx_seq_one_letter_code
_entity_poly.pdbx_strand_id
1 'polypeptide(L)'
;MVTINWPISWIESTFTSRAKTEELLRPELDRSLLQIDFEKALDFFPTSQTGRWSDLGGTIAVACCGIFLFKPKWPITRITTWGVLAGGVGGTIRGEYTKIRRHAVFVKSLEDRNGFMVSLSNVRLRESMAVGTEQEAVGSLEGGQSSTESTSTRTDTSPHSRWDEIRAANTRNAAQHSSWDALRQNHERNQVARTDDAYSSTESDRAQEQARFDAMLEAERRRSLS
;
A
#
# COMPACT_ATOMS: atom_id res chain seq x y z
N MET A 1 -0.83 2.39 15.31
CA MET A 1 -0.51 1.42 14.24
C MET A 1 -0.06 2.21 13.03
N VAL A 2 1.19 2.07 12.60
CA VAL A 2 1.65 2.69 11.35
C VAL A 2 1.09 1.87 10.20
N THR A 3 0.11 2.41 9.48
CA THR A 3 -0.36 1.84 8.22
C THR A 3 0.70 2.10 7.17
N ILE A 4 1.61 1.15 6.99
CA ILE A 4 2.55 1.18 5.88
C ILE A 4 1.72 1.04 4.61
N ASN A 5 1.49 2.16 3.91
CA ASN A 5 0.80 2.17 2.64
C ASN A 5 1.71 1.53 1.60
N TRP A 6 1.53 0.23 1.43
CA TRP A 6 2.34 -0.61 0.55
C TRP A 6 1.77 -0.52 -0.86
N PRO A 7 2.46 0.10 -1.83
CA PRO A 7 1.92 0.26 -3.18
C PRO A 7 2.04 -1.06 -3.94
N ILE A 8 1.10 -1.99 -3.69
CA ILE A 8 1.06 -3.33 -4.32
C ILE A 8 1.09 -3.21 -5.84
N SER A 9 0.35 -2.26 -6.41
CA SER A 9 0.30 -2.03 -7.85
C SER A 9 1.67 -1.71 -8.46
N TRP A 10 2.48 -0.88 -7.79
CA TRP A 10 3.84 -0.56 -8.23
C TRP A 10 4.76 -1.79 -8.17
N ILE A 11 4.64 -2.60 -7.11
CA ILE A 11 5.47 -3.81 -6.99
C ILE A 11 5.12 -4.80 -8.10
N GLU A 12 3.84 -5.03 -8.36
CA GLU A 12 3.40 -5.93 -9.43
C GLU A 12 3.89 -5.45 -10.82
N SER A 13 3.92 -4.14 -11.07
CA SER A 13 4.42 -3.58 -12.33
C SER A 13 5.96 -3.57 -12.44
N THR A 14 6.65 -3.48 -11.30
CA THR A 14 8.11 -3.35 -11.25
C THR A 14 8.76 -4.73 -11.30
N PHE A 15 8.26 -5.68 -10.53
CA PHE A 15 8.82 -7.03 -10.37
C PHE A 15 8.10 -8.05 -11.25
N THR A 16 8.13 -7.83 -12.57
CA THR A 16 7.38 -8.65 -13.54
C THR A 16 7.98 -10.03 -13.77
N SER A 17 9.28 -10.19 -13.54
CA SER A 17 10.00 -11.43 -13.78
C SER A 17 11.06 -11.64 -12.70
N ARG A 18 11.42 -12.90 -12.46
CA ARG A 18 12.51 -13.26 -11.56
C ARG A 18 13.82 -12.55 -11.92
N ALA A 19 14.15 -12.49 -13.22
CA ALA A 19 15.34 -11.82 -13.70
C ALA A 19 15.33 -10.32 -13.38
N LYS A 20 14.19 -9.65 -13.56
CA LYS A 20 14.03 -8.24 -13.21
C LYS A 20 14.12 -8.01 -11.70
N THR A 21 13.54 -8.90 -10.91
CA THR A 21 13.67 -8.87 -9.43
C THR A 21 15.10 -9.03 -8.99
N GLU A 22 15.84 -9.96 -9.59
CA GLU A 22 17.26 -10.16 -9.33
C GLU A 22 18.04 -8.89 -9.69
N GLU A 23 17.86 -8.36 -10.89
CA GLU A 23 18.53 -7.15 -11.36
C GLU A 23 18.31 -5.94 -10.43
N LEU A 24 17.07 -5.72 -9.99
CA LEU A 24 16.72 -4.58 -9.14
C LEU A 24 17.20 -4.74 -7.70
N LEU A 25 17.10 -5.93 -7.12
CA LEU A 25 17.44 -6.18 -5.71
C LEU A 25 18.91 -6.52 -5.49
N ARG A 26 19.64 -7.00 -6.49
CA ARG A 26 21.04 -7.42 -6.36
C ARG A 26 21.97 -6.32 -5.82
N PRO A 27 21.84 -5.04 -6.23
CA PRO A 27 22.62 -3.95 -5.63
C PRO A 27 22.30 -3.65 -4.15
N GLU A 28 21.13 -4.10 -3.67
CA GLU A 28 20.69 -3.88 -2.29
C GLU A 28 21.14 -5.01 -1.35
N LEU A 29 21.56 -6.15 -1.91
CA LEU A 29 22.16 -7.27 -1.18
C LEU A 29 23.39 -6.83 -0.38
N ASP A 30 24.21 -5.97 -0.97
CA ASP A 30 25.44 -5.46 -0.35
C ASP A 30 25.18 -4.36 0.68
N ARG A 31 23.95 -3.84 0.75
CA ARG A 31 23.61 -2.64 1.54
C ARG A 31 22.79 -2.95 2.78
N SER A 32 21.60 -3.51 2.59
CA SER A 32 20.60 -3.67 3.67
C SER A 32 19.75 -4.92 3.54
N LEU A 33 19.90 -5.69 2.46
CA LEU A 33 19.08 -6.86 2.21
C LEU A 33 19.83 -8.14 2.58
N LEU A 34 19.27 -8.91 3.51
CA LEU A 34 19.80 -10.25 3.84
C LEU A 34 19.66 -11.20 2.65
N GLN A 35 20.67 -12.04 2.41
CA GLN A 35 20.67 -13.06 1.36
C GLN A 35 19.43 -13.98 1.42
N ILE A 36 19.01 -14.37 2.63
CA ILE A 36 17.85 -15.24 2.82
C ILE A 36 16.53 -14.58 2.40
N ASP A 37 16.41 -13.27 2.63
CA ASP A 37 15.22 -12.50 2.25
C ASP A 37 15.22 -12.16 0.76
N PHE A 38 16.40 -12.00 0.16
CA PHE A 38 16.56 -11.92 -1.28
C PHE A 38 16.08 -13.19 -1.98
N GLU A 39 16.47 -14.38 -1.49
CA GLU A 39 16.01 -15.65 -2.06
C GLU A 39 14.49 -15.85 -1.92
N LYS A 40 13.92 -15.50 -0.75
CA LYS A 40 12.46 -15.49 -0.57
C LYS A 40 11.76 -14.53 -1.53
N ALA A 41 12.35 -13.36 -1.78
CA ALA A 41 11.81 -12.41 -2.74
C ALA A 41 11.85 -12.98 -4.17
N LEU A 42 12.94 -13.64 -4.55
CA LEU A 42 13.04 -14.31 -5.86
C LEU A 42 12.04 -15.46 -6.03
N ASP A 43 11.67 -16.15 -4.94
CA ASP A 43 10.65 -17.21 -4.96
C ASP A 43 9.22 -16.67 -4.89
N PHE A 44 9.01 -15.52 -4.25
CA PHE A 44 7.72 -14.85 -4.16
C PHE A 44 7.34 -14.11 -5.46
N PHE A 45 8.32 -13.47 -6.12
CA PHE A 45 8.13 -12.66 -7.34
C PHE A 45 8.18 -13.37 -8.72
N PRO A 46 7.95 -14.68 -8.89
CA PRO A 46 7.64 -15.29 -10.19
C PRO A 46 6.26 -16.00 -10.16
N THR A 47 5.32 -15.79 -11.09
CA THR A 47 5.45 -15.84 -12.54
C THR A 47 4.36 -14.98 -13.18
N SER A 48 4.75 -14.10 -14.11
CA SER A 48 3.86 -13.31 -14.99
C SER A 48 2.90 -14.14 -15.87
N GLN A 49 2.67 -15.44 -15.64
CA GLN A 49 1.88 -16.28 -16.57
C GLN A 49 0.87 -17.26 -15.95
N THR A 50 0.91 -17.56 -14.65
CA THR A 50 -0.01 -18.59 -14.10
C THR A 50 -1.38 -18.04 -13.67
N GLY A 51 -1.51 -16.73 -13.44
CA GLY A 51 -2.76 -16.12 -12.95
C GLY A 51 -3.88 -16.00 -13.99
N ARG A 52 -3.59 -16.01 -15.30
CA ARG A 52 -4.63 -15.80 -16.32
C ARG A 52 -5.60 -16.98 -16.44
N TRP A 53 -5.17 -18.18 -16.07
CA TRP A 53 -6.00 -19.40 -16.14
C TRP A 53 -6.77 -19.69 -14.85
N SER A 54 -6.28 -19.26 -13.68
CA SER A 54 -6.97 -19.50 -12.40
C SER A 54 -8.28 -18.73 -12.29
N ASP A 55 -8.33 -17.50 -12.82
CA ASP A 55 -9.54 -16.66 -12.73
C ASP A 55 -10.65 -17.15 -13.68
N LEU A 56 -10.27 -17.65 -14.87
CA LEU A 56 -11.23 -18.28 -15.79
C LEU A 56 -11.70 -19.65 -15.29
N GLY A 57 -10.81 -20.45 -14.69
CA GLY A 57 -11.19 -21.77 -14.17
C GLY A 57 -12.19 -21.70 -13.01
N GLY A 58 -12.03 -20.74 -12.10
CA GLY A 58 -12.90 -20.61 -10.93
C GLY A 58 -14.34 -20.23 -11.27
N THR A 59 -14.52 -19.31 -12.22
CA THR A 59 -15.86 -18.86 -12.65
C THR A 59 -16.60 -19.95 -13.41
N ILE A 60 -15.91 -20.66 -14.31
CA ILE A 60 -16.48 -21.80 -15.05
C ILE A 60 -16.86 -22.94 -14.09
N ALA A 61 -16.00 -23.27 -13.12
CA ALA A 61 -16.28 -24.34 -12.17
C ALA A 61 -17.53 -24.05 -11.31
N VAL A 62 -17.70 -22.82 -10.81
CA VAL A 62 -18.89 -22.44 -10.02
C VAL A 62 -20.16 -22.46 -10.87
N ALA A 63 -20.10 -21.95 -12.11
CA ALA A 63 -21.22 -21.99 -13.04
C ALA A 63 -21.64 -23.43 -13.36
N CYS A 64 -20.68 -24.30 -13.68
CA CYS A 64 -20.93 -25.72 -13.96
C CYS A 64 -21.47 -26.46 -12.72
N CYS A 65 -20.89 -26.24 -11.55
CA CYS A 65 -21.30 -26.90 -10.31
C CYS A 65 -22.74 -26.49 -9.91
N GLY A 66 -23.10 -25.22 -10.10
CA GLY A 66 -24.47 -24.74 -9.88
C GLY A 66 -25.49 -25.39 -10.81
N ILE A 67 -25.14 -25.57 -12.09
CA ILE A 67 -26.02 -26.20 -13.09
C ILE A 67 -26.17 -27.71 -12.83
N PHE A 68 -25.09 -28.41 -12.46
CA PHE A 68 -25.10 -29.86 -12.28
C PHE A 68 -25.71 -30.30 -10.94
N LEU A 69 -25.50 -29.55 -9.85
CA LEU A 69 -25.96 -29.95 -8.51
C LEU A 69 -27.36 -29.47 -8.18
N PHE A 70 -27.80 -28.34 -8.74
CA PHE A 70 -29.12 -27.79 -8.45
C PHE A 70 -29.93 -27.80 -9.74
N LYS A 71 -30.92 -28.71 -9.85
CA LYS A 71 -31.94 -28.67 -10.92
C LYS A 71 -32.60 -27.28 -10.88
N PRO A 72 -32.22 -26.32 -11.74
CA PRO A 72 -32.58 -24.95 -11.50
C PRO A 72 -34.06 -24.79 -11.86
N LYS A 73 -34.90 -24.48 -10.87
CA LYS A 73 -36.30 -24.10 -11.12
C LYS A 73 -36.42 -22.68 -11.69
N TRP A 74 -35.31 -21.97 -11.81
CA TRP A 74 -35.28 -20.59 -12.25
C TRP A 74 -35.02 -20.51 -13.76
N PRO A 75 -35.68 -19.57 -14.46
CA PRO A 75 -35.41 -19.34 -15.87
C PRO A 75 -33.93 -18.97 -16.07
N ILE A 76 -33.33 -19.48 -17.14
CA ILE A 76 -31.89 -19.34 -17.46
C ILE A 76 -31.43 -17.88 -17.37
N THR A 77 -32.28 -16.94 -17.81
CA THR A 77 -32.02 -15.49 -17.76
C THR A 77 -31.74 -14.97 -16.35
N ARG A 78 -32.44 -15.48 -15.32
CA ARG A 78 -32.16 -15.04 -13.93
C ARG A 78 -30.85 -15.61 -13.41
N ILE A 79 -30.52 -16.83 -13.80
CA ILE A 79 -29.27 -17.48 -13.39
C ILE A 79 -28.08 -16.75 -13.99
N THR A 80 -28.16 -16.37 -15.26
CA THR A 80 -27.10 -15.58 -15.91
C THR A 80 -26.97 -14.19 -15.30
N THR A 81 -28.07 -13.47 -15.04
CA THR A 81 -28.00 -12.14 -14.41
C THR A 81 -27.40 -12.18 -13.00
N TRP A 82 -27.85 -13.11 -12.15
CA TRP A 82 -27.29 -13.27 -10.80
C TRP A 82 -25.87 -13.82 -10.82
N GLY A 83 -25.56 -14.73 -11.74
CA GLY A 83 -24.20 -15.25 -11.94
C GLY A 83 -23.23 -14.16 -12.38
N VAL A 84 -23.64 -13.25 -13.26
CA VAL A 84 -22.82 -12.09 -13.69
C VAL A 84 -22.67 -11.08 -12.55
N LEU A 85 -23.73 -10.78 -11.80
CA LEU A 85 -23.66 -9.83 -10.68
C LEU A 85 -22.81 -10.38 -9.52
N ALA A 86 -23.06 -11.61 -9.08
CA ALA A 86 -22.31 -12.24 -8.01
C ALA A 86 -20.87 -12.57 -8.43
N GLY A 87 -20.67 -13.01 -9.67
CA GLY A 87 -19.35 -13.33 -10.22
C GLY A 87 -18.51 -12.11 -10.51
N GLY A 88 -19.09 -11.04 -11.07
CA GLY A 88 -18.37 -9.83 -11.44
C GLY A 88 -17.90 -9.00 -10.24
N VAL A 89 -18.80 -8.75 -9.28
CA VAL A 89 -18.45 -7.95 -8.09
C VAL A 89 -17.73 -8.80 -7.04
N GLY A 90 -18.19 -10.05 -6.81
CA GLY A 90 -17.57 -10.92 -5.82
C GLY A 90 -16.20 -11.46 -6.24
N GLY A 91 -16.01 -11.73 -7.54
CA GLY A 91 -14.76 -12.27 -8.06
C GLY A 91 -13.60 -11.28 -7.96
N THR A 92 -13.84 -10.01 -8.32
CA THR A 92 -12.83 -8.94 -8.27
C THR A 92 -12.34 -8.67 -6.84
N ILE A 93 -13.26 -8.55 -5.88
CA ILE A 93 -12.92 -8.33 -4.46
C ILE A 93 -12.12 -9.52 -3.91
N ARG A 94 -12.52 -10.75 -4.23
CA ARG A 94 -11.82 -11.95 -3.76
C ARG A 94 -10.40 -12.04 -4.35
N GLY A 95 -10.23 -11.72 -5.63
CA GLY A 95 -8.93 -11.71 -6.30
C GLY A 95 -7.95 -10.77 -5.59
N GLU A 96 -8.34 -9.52 -5.40
CA GLU A 96 -7.54 -8.51 -4.70
C GLU A 96 -7.23 -8.91 -3.25
N TYR A 97 -8.20 -9.47 -2.52
CA TYR A 97 -7.95 -9.95 -1.16
C TYR A 97 -6.89 -11.07 -1.11
N THR A 98 -6.91 -12.01 -2.08
CA THR A 98 -5.89 -13.07 -2.11
C THR A 98 -4.50 -12.54 -2.39
N LYS A 99 -4.36 -11.51 -3.24
CA LYS A 99 -3.08 -10.82 -3.47
C LYS A 99 -2.56 -10.19 -2.18
N ILE A 100 -3.40 -9.38 -1.53
CA ILE A 100 -3.05 -8.73 -0.26
C ILE A 100 -2.63 -9.77 0.78
N ARG A 101 -3.36 -10.88 0.90
CA ARG A 101 -3.03 -11.96 1.83
C ARG A 101 -1.68 -12.60 1.52
N ARG A 102 -1.35 -12.86 0.25
CA ARG A 102 -0.05 -13.43 -0.15
C ARG A 102 1.10 -12.48 0.19
N HIS A 103 0.96 -11.19 -0.13
CA HIS A 103 1.94 -10.18 0.27
C HIS A 103 2.10 -10.09 1.79
N ALA A 104 1.01 -10.15 2.54
CA ALA A 104 1.06 -10.13 4.01
C ALA A 104 1.78 -11.36 4.58
N VAL A 105 1.57 -12.55 4.00
CA VAL A 105 2.27 -13.77 4.40
C VAL A 105 3.76 -13.69 4.05
N PHE A 106 4.10 -13.20 2.86
CA PHE A 106 5.48 -12.97 2.44
C PHE A 106 6.21 -12.00 3.37
N VAL A 107 5.63 -10.83 3.64
CA VAL A 107 6.21 -9.82 4.55
C VAL A 107 6.36 -10.35 5.99
N LYS A 108 5.51 -11.31 6.39
CA LYS A 108 5.66 -12.04 7.66
C LYS A 108 6.77 -13.09 7.65
N SER A 109 7.13 -13.62 6.48
CA SER A 109 8.19 -14.61 6.33
C SER A 109 9.60 -14.01 6.25
N LEU A 110 9.72 -12.71 6.03
CA LEU A 110 11.01 -12.00 6.00
C LEU A 110 11.65 -11.95 7.38
N GLU A 111 12.96 -12.17 7.44
CA GLU A 111 13.75 -12.10 8.68
C GLU A 111 14.04 -10.64 9.07
N ASP A 112 14.44 -9.81 8.09
CA ASP A 112 14.57 -8.36 8.24
C ASP A 112 13.58 -7.60 7.36
N ARG A 113 12.36 -7.46 7.87
CA ARG A 113 11.30 -6.67 7.21
C ARG A 113 11.71 -5.22 6.97
N ASN A 114 12.48 -4.62 7.88
CA ASN A 114 12.84 -3.21 7.77
C ASN A 114 13.92 -3.03 6.69
N GLY A 115 14.94 -3.88 6.67
CA GLY A 115 15.98 -3.90 5.62
C GLY A 115 15.40 -4.11 4.22
N PHE A 116 14.43 -5.01 4.09
CA PHE A 116 13.70 -5.22 2.82
C PHE A 116 12.87 -4.00 2.41
N MET A 117 12.33 -3.24 3.37
CA MET A 117 11.56 -2.04 3.05
C MET A 117 12.41 -0.86 2.60
N VAL A 118 13.60 -0.74 3.19
CA VAL A 118 14.59 0.24 2.77
C VAL A 118 15.12 -0.10 1.37
N SER A 119 15.34 -1.39 1.06
CA SER A 119 15.77 -1.78 -0.28
C SER A 119 14.70 -1.46 -1.35
N LEU A 120 13.42 -1.70 -1.06
CA LEU A 120 12.33 -1.33 -1.97
C LEU A 120 12.22 0.18 -2.21
N SER A 121 12.43 1.01 -1.17
CA SER A 121 12.42 2.46 -1.35
C SER A 121 13.62 2.95 -2.17
N ASN A 122 14.80 2.34 -1.99
CA ASN A 122 15.98 2.61 -2.81
C ASN A 122 15.76 2.23 -4.27
N VAL A 123 15.14 1.08 -4.54
CA VAL A 123 14.76 0.66 -5.92
C VAL A 123 13.81 1.69 -6.54
N ARG A 124 12.77 2.11 -5.81
CA ARG A 124 11.82 3.12 -6.30
C ARG A 124 12.50 4.46 -6.59
N LEU A 125 13.41 4.90 -5.73
CA LEU A 125 14.19 6.12 -5.93
C LEU A 125 15.05 6.01 -7.19
N ARG A 126 15.76 4.89 -7.39
CA ARG A 126 16.57 4.64 -8.59
C ARG A 126 15.74 4.63 -9.86
N GLU A 127 14.59 3.96 -9.84
CA GLU A 127 13.67 3.93 -10.98
C GLU A 127 13.19 5.35 -11.33
N SER A 128 12.82 6.15 -10.32
CA SER A 128 12.39 7.54 -10.56
C SER A 128 13.49 8.44 -11.15
N MET A 129 14.75 8.19 -10.82
CA MET A 129 15.89 8.92 -11.38
C MET A 129 16.20 8.47 -12.81
N ALA A 130 16.08 7.17 -13.11
CA ALA A 130 16.31 6.62 -14.44
C ALA A 130 15.31 7.19 -15.47
N VAL A 131 14.02 7.27 -15.09
CA VAL A 131 12.95 7.80 -15.97
C VAL A 131 13.19 9.28 -16.34
N GLY A 132 13.77 10.08 -15.44
CA GLY A 132 14.06 11.49 -15.72
C GLY A 132 15.16 11.72 -16.76
N THR A 133 16.06 10.75 -16.97
CA THR A 133 17.24 10.95 -17.82
C THR A 133 16.95 10.69 -19.30
N GLU A 134 15.97 9.83 -19.61
CA GLU A 134 15.61 9.52 -21.00
C GLU A 134 14.75 10.61 -21.66
N GLN A 135 14.03 11.40 -20.87
CA GLN A 135 13.12 12.41 -21.41
C GLN A 135 13.82 13.70 -21.88
N GLU A 136 15.06 13.96 -21.43
CA GLU A 136 15.84 15.13 -21.84
C GLU A 136 16.70 14.89 -23.11
N ALA A 137 17.01 13.62 -23.44
CA ALA A 137 17.87 13.32 -24.59
C ALA A 137 17.15 13.37 -25.94
N VAL A 138 15.80 13.37 -25.97
CA VAL A 138 15.01 13.38 -27.22
C VAL A 138 14.58 14.82 -27.63
N GLY A 139 14.82 15.82 -26.78
CA GLY A 139 14.47 17.22 -27.05
C GLY A 139 15.60 18.09 -27.62
N SER A 140 16.82 17.57 -27.76
CA SER A 140 18.02 18.38 -28.06
C SER A 140 18.66 18.03 -29.41
N LEU A 141 17.87 18.07 -30.49
CA LEU A 141 18.37 17.93 -31.87
C LEU A 141 17.84 18.99 -32.86
N GLU A 142 17.19 20.06 -32.40
CA GLU A 142 16.94 21.25 -33.22
C GLU A 142 17.46 22.51 -32.54
N GLY A 143 18.47 23.15 -33.14
CA GLY A 143 18.90 24.49 -32.76
C GLY A 143 20.41 24.68 -32.74
N GLY A 144 21.02 24.83 -33.91
CA GLY A 144 22.40 25.26 -34.04
C GLY A 144 22.60 26.76 -33.75
N GLN A 145 23.86 27.06 -33.42
CA GLN A 145 24.62 28.30 -33.60
C GLN A 145 24.79 29.30 -32.44
N SER A 146 26.09 29.47 -32.14
CA SER A 146 26.84 30.72 -31.90
C SER A 146 27.44 30.95 -30.51
N SER A 147 28.76 30.72 -30.53
CA SER A 147 29.88 31.26 -29.75
C SER A 147 29.70 32.59 -29.00
N THR A 148 30.30 32.66 -27.81
CA THR A 148 31.23 33.69 -27.25
C THR A 148 31.15 33.64 -25.71
N GLU A 149 32.13 33.05 -25.02
CA GLU A 149 33.34 33.72 -24.49
C GLU A 149 33.05 34.97 -23.64
N SER A 150 33.16 34.84 -22.31
CA SER A 150 33.68 35.86 -21.36
C SER A 150 33.57 35.33 -19.93
N THR A 151 34.68 35.07 -19.24
CA THR A 151 35.46 36.00 -18.39
C THR A 151 35.09 35.84 -16.91
N SER A 152 36.01 35.20 -16.20
CA SER A 152 36.06 35.09 -14.75
C SER A 152 35.98 36.46 -14.05
N THR A 153 35.00 36.61 -13.16
CA THR A 153 35.14 37.41 -11.94
C THR A 153 34.92 36.48 -10.76
N ARG A 154 36.04 35.99 -10.20
CA ARG A 154 36.08 35.37 -8.87
C ARG A 154 35.77 36.46 -7.85
N THR A 155 34.51 36.54 -7.43
CA THR A 155 34.17 37.07 -6.11
C THR A 155 34.32 35.93 -5.11
N ASP A 156 35.08 36.18 -4.04
CA ASP A 156 35.14 35.34 -2.84
C ASP A 156 33.74 35.20 -2.22
N THR A 157 32.95 34.26 -2.74
CA THR A 157 31.80 33.70 -2.05
C THR A 157 32.28 32.38 -1.46
N SER A 158 32.41 32.35 -0.13
CA SER A 158 32.42 31.11 0.64
C SER A 158 31.45 30.12 0.00
N PRO A 159 31.86 28.88 -0.31
CA PRO A 159 31.02 27.93 -1.06
C PRO A 159 29.71 27.82 -0.32
N HIS A 160 28.65 28.37 -0.93
CA HIS A 160 27.33 28.45 -0.35
C HIS A 160 26.95 27.03 0.05
N SER A 161 27.00 26.75 1.35
CA SER A 161 26.86 25.38 1.82
C SER A 161 25.49 24.92 1.36
N ARG A 162 25.41 23.72 0.79
CA ARG A 162 24.12 23.10 0.43
C ARG A 162 23.14 23.13 1.63
N TRP A 163 23.68 23.14 2.85
CA TRP A 163 22.92 23.35 4.08
C TRP A 163 22.36 24.76 4.26
N ASP A 164 23.05 25.80 3.82
CA ASP A 164 22.55 27.18 3.83
C ASP A 164 21.43 27.38 2.82
N GLU A 165 21.52 26.74 1.66
CA GLU A 165 20.44 26.73 0.67
C GLU A 165 19.20 25.99 1.21
N ILE A 166 19.37 24.82 1.85
CA ILE A 166 18.28 24.09 2.51
C ILE A 166 17.67 24.93 3.65
N ARG A 167 18.49 25.63 4.44
CA ARG A 167 18.01 26.51 5.51
C ARG A 167 17.22 27.70 4.97
N ALA A 168 17.69 28.35 3.90
CA ALA A 168 17.00 29.45 3.25
C ALA A 168 15.70 29.01 2.56
N ALA A 169 15.66 27.81 1.99
CA ALA A 169 14.45 27.24 1.41
C ALA A 169 13.41 26.88 2.49
N ASN A 170 13.84 26.31 3.62
CA ASN A 170 12.94 25.97 4.72
C ASN A 170 12.35 27.21 5.39
N THR A 171 13.09 28.30 5.56
CA THR A 171 12.53 29.55 6.13
C THR A 171 11.51 30.21 5.20
N ARG A 172 11.69 30.11 3.87
CA ARG A 172 10.69 30.58 2.89
C ARG A 172 9.43 29.72 2.91
N ASN A 173 9.57 28.40 3.02
CA ASN A 173 8.42 27.49 3.08
C ASN A 173 7.73 27.46 4.45
N ALA A 174 8.37 27.89 5.54
CA ALA A 174 7.74 27.93 6.87
C ALA A 174 6.53 28.88 6.96
N ALA A 175 6.43 29.87 6.05
CA ALA A 175 5.27 30.75 5.95
C ALA A 175 4.09 30.15 5.16
N GLN A 176 4.34 29.10 4.37
CA GLN A 176 3.29 28.32 3.72
C GLN A 176 2.95 27.15 4.66
N HIS A 177 1.69 27.00 5.05
CA HIS A 177 1.25 25.94 5.96
C HIS A 177 1.92 24.60 5.64
N SER A 178 2.80 24.14 6.54
CA SER A 178 3.54 22.89 6.36
C SER A 178 2.55 21.76 6.07
N SER A 179 2.86 20.92 5.08
CA SER A 179 2.03 19.75 4.74
C SER A 179 1.77 18.85 5.96
N TRP A 180 2.70 18.86 6.92
CA TRP A 180 2.56 18.20 8.22
C TRP A 180 1.48 18.82 9.11
N ASP A 181 1.34 20.14 9.07
CA ASP A 181 0.35 20.86 9.86
C ASP A 181 -1.05 20.67 9.27
N ALA A 182 -1.17 20.62 7.93
CA ALA A 182 -2.39 20.25 7.25
C ALA A 182 -2.84 18.81 7.58
N LEU A 183 -1.88 17.87 7.67
CA LEU A 183 -2.17 16.50 8.06
C LEU A 183 -2.66 16.41 9.51
N ARG A 184 -2.03 17.15 10.43
CA ARG A 184 -2.44 17.20 11.84
C ARG A 184 -3.83 17.81 11.99
N GLN A 185 -4.09 18.96 11.35
CA GLN A 185 -5.42 19.57 11.36
C GLN A 185 -6.50 18.63 10.80
N ASN A 186 -6.20 17.89 9.74
CA ASN A 186 -7.14 16.90 9.19
C ASN A 186 -7.37 15.74 10.17
N HIS A 187 -6.31 15.29 10.85
CA HIS A 187 -6.42 14.24 11.86
C HIS A 187 -7.25 14.68 13.08
N GLU A 188 -7.08 15.92 13.52
CA GLU A 188 -7.88 16.52 14.60
C GLU A 188 -9.35 16.68 14.20
N ARG A 189 -9.65 17.20 12.99
CA ARG A 189 -11.04 17.30 12.48
C ARG A 189 -11.72 15.94 12.37
N ASN A 190 -11.03 14.93 11.87
CA ASN A 190 -11.59 13.58 11.73
C ASN A 190 -11.74 12.86 13.07
N GLN A 191 -10.92 13.18 14.08
CA GLN A 191 -11.11 12.66 15.42
C GLN A 191 -12.36 13.25 16.07
N VAL A 192 -12.53 14.57 16.03
CA VAL A 192 -13.71 15.23 16.62
C VAL A 192 -15.00 14.70 16.02
N ALA A 193 -15.08 14.58 14.68
CA ALA A 193 -16.28 14.07 14.00
C ALA A 193 -16.62 12.60 14.32
N ARG A 194 -15.65 11.77 14.73
CA ARG A 194 -15.91 10.36 15.10
C ARG A 194 -16.34 10.18 16.54
N THR A 195 -16.01 11.13 17.42
CA THR A 195 -16.38 11.05 18.85
C THR A 195 -17.88 11.22 19.05
N ASP A 196 -18.56 12.02 18.23
CA ASP A 196 -19.98 12.33 18.43
C ASP A 196 -20.91 11.14 18.12
N ASP A 197 -20.56 10.31 17.13
CA ASP A 197 -21.36 9.11 16.79
C ASP A 197 -21.06 7.93 17.74
N ALA A 198 -19.81 7.81 18.22
CA ALA A 198 -19.40 6.70 19.09
C ALA A 198 -19.89 6.86 20.54
N TYR A 199 -20.13 8.08 21.01
CA TYR A 199 -20.56 8.32 22.39
C TYR A 199 -21.98 7.77 22.65
N SER A 200 -22.90 7.86 21.67
CA SER A 200 -24.28 7.40 21.86
C SER A 200 -24.41 5.87 21.96
N SER A 201 -23.55 5.10 21.27
CA SER A 201 -23.59 3.63 21.36
C SER A 201 -22.93 3.11 22.64
N THR A 202 -21.83 3.74 23.07
CA THR A 202 -21.11 3.27 24.28
C THR A 202 -21.83 3.60 25.58
N GLU A 203 -22.64 4.65 25.63
CA GLU A 203 -23.44 5.00 26.81
C GLU A 203 -24.51 3.93 27.09
N SER A 204 -25.16 3.41 26.03
CA SER A 204 -26.13 2.33 26.11
C SER A 204 -25.50 1.01 26.60
N ASP A 205 -24.33 0.67 26.07
CA ASP A 205 -23.61 -0.55 26.47
C ASP A 205 -23.15 -0.48 27.93
N ARG A 206 -22.65 0.68 28.37
CA ARG A 206 -22.20 0.88 29.75
C ARG A 206 -23.34 0.79 30.76
N ALA A 207 -24.51 1.35 30.44
CA ALA A 207 -25.70 1.24 31.28
C ALA A 207 -26.18 -0.22 31.41
N GLN A 208 -26.10 -1.01 30.33
CA GLN A 208 -26.48 -2.42 30.33
C GLN A 208 -25.49 -3.29 31.13
N GLU A 209 -24.19 -3.01 31.03
CA GLU A 209 -23.17 -3.69 31.84
C GLU A 209 -23.32 -3.39 33.34
N GLN A 210 -23.62 -2.15 33.70
CA GLN A 210 -23.88 -1.74 35.08
C GLN A 210 -25.07 -2.51 35.68
N ALA A 211 -26.19 -2.58 34.95
CA ALA A 211 -27.38 -3.29 35.38
C ALA A 211 -27.14 -4.80 35.56
N ARG A 212 -26.30 -5.41 34.71
CA ARG A 212 -25.89 -6.82 34.86
C ARG A 212 -25.04 -7.04 36.11
N PHE A 213 -24.14 -6.11 36.41
CA PHE A 213 -23.30 -6.20 37.60
C PHE A 213 -24.12 -6.09 38.89
N ASP A 214 -25.05 -5.13 38.93
CA ASP A 214 -25.96 -4.95 40.06
C ASP A 214 -26.85 -6.18 40.26
N ALA A 215 -27.39 -6.75 39.17
CA ALA A 215 -28.18 -7.98 39.23
C ALA A 215 -27.38 -9.17 39.79
N MET A 216 -26.09 -9.26 39.50
CA MET A 216 -25.21 -10.30 40.01
C MET A 216 -24.97 -10.15 41.51
N LEU A 217 -24.69 -8.93 41.98
CA LEU A 217 -24.52 -8.63 43.41
C LEU A 217 -25.80 -8.88 44.22
N GLU A 218 -26.97 -8.53 43.66
CA GLU A 218 -28.26 -8.77 44.32
C GLU A 218 -28.55 -10.28 44.44
N ALA A 219 -28.19 -11.07 43.43
CA ALA A 219 -28.31 -12.52 43.46
C ALA A 219 -27.39 -13.14 44.52
N GLU A 220 -26.19 -12.61 44.70
CA GLU A 220 -25.24 -13.06 45.72
C GLU A 220 -25.72 -12.69 47.14
N ARG A 221 -26.25 -11.47 47.33
CA ARG A 221 -26.86 -11.04 48.60
C ARG A 221 -28.08 -11.89 48.98
N ARG A 222 -28.87 -12.35 48.00
CA ARG A 222 -30.00 -13.26 48.26
C ARG A 222 -29.54 -14.66 48.65
N ARG A 223 -28.41 -15.14 48.11
CA ARG A 223 -27.84 -16.45 48.48
C ARG A 223 -27.25 -16.47 49.90
N SER A 224 -26.77 -15.35 50.42
CA SER A 224 -26.22 -15.31 51.78
C SER A 224 -27.28 -15.22 52.88
N LEU A 225 -28.54 -14.98 52.52
CA LEU A 225 -29.68 -14.89 53.45
C LEU A 225 -30.52 -16.19 53.51
N SER A 226 -30.25 -17.18 52.65
CA SER A 226 -30.88 -18.50 52.64
C SER A 226 -29.98 -19.54 53.29
#